data_AF-A0A0F9D357-F1
#
_entry.id   AF-A0A0F9D357-F1
#
_cell.length_a   1.000
_cell.length_b   1.000
_cell.length_c   1.000
_cell.angle_alpha   90.00
_cell.angle_beta   90.00
_cell.angle_gamma   90.00
#
_symmetry.space_group_name_H-M   'P 1'
#
loop_
_entity.id
_entity.type
_entity.pdbx_description
1 polymer ?
#
loop_
_entity_poly.entity_id
_entity_poly.type
_entity_poly.pdbx_seq_one_letter_code
_entity_poly.pdbx_strand_id
1 'polypeptide(L)'
;MEGARGNKMRPGEFRSTQNWVGPAGCSLANATYIPPPAREMIEALGQWEKFLHANDSLAPLIKCALMHYQFEAIHPFLDGNGRVGRLLTTLYLCERSYLSYPILYLSDFFERYRNKYYDLLLEVSQAGNWDAWLEYFIGAVAEQSKLAEETGYKILDLQKKYRQQLQKESVPIPVFGLLDMLFLNPFVSLTGISDCLKITWPTAKGSVDRLVKLGILKEISGRKRSRIYCAQELLDILTEDSE
;
A
#
# COMPACT_ATOMS: atom_id res chain seq x y z
N MET A 1 17.15 -4.81 -12.74
CA MET A 1 16.47 -3.53 -12.41
C MET A 1 17.53 -2.47 -12.20
N GLU A 2 17.76 -1.59 -13.18
CA GLU A 2 18.67 -0.45 -13.00
C GLU A 2 17.97 0.67 -12.22
N GLY A 3 18.64 1.24 -11.20
CA GLY A 3 18.18 2.45 -10.50
C GLY A 3 17.47 2.27 -9.16
N ALA A 4 17.27 1.05 -8.66
CA ALA A 4 16.69 0.82 -7.33
C ALA A 4 17.72 1.06 -6.18
N ARG A 5 17.27 1.58 -5.03
CA ARG A 5 18.05 1.54 -3.78
C ARG A 5 18.48 0.09 -3.53
N GLY A 6 19.79 -0.14 -3.33
CA GLY A 6 20.33 -1.49 -3.15
C GLY A 6 20.81 -2.18 -4.42
N ASN A 7 21.13 -1.46 -5.51
CA ASN A 7 21.66 -2.08 -6.75
C ASN A 7 22.93 -2.95 -6.53
N LYS A 8 23.71 -2.67 -5.47
CA LYS A 8 24.86 -3.48 -5.02
C LYS A 8 24.47 -4.76 -4.25
N MET A 9 23.18 -4.93 -3.95
CA MET A 9 22.59 -6.01 -3.13
C MET A 9 21.85 -7.06 -3.99
N ARG A 10 22.19 -7.16 -5.29
CA ARG A 10 21.63 -8.13 -6.26
C ARG A 10 20.08 -8.18 -6.24
N PRO A 11 19.39 -7.09 -6.61
CA PRO A 11 17.92 -7.04 -6.57
C PRO A 11 17.27 -8.16 -7.39
N GLY A 12 16.31 -8.86 -6.80
CA GLY A 12 15.59 -9.98 -7.44
C GLY A 12 16.25 -11.34 -7.28
N GLU A 13 17.42 -11.41 -6.64
CA GLU A 13 18.12 -12.67 -6.39
C GLU A 13 18.11 -13.01 -4.90
N PHE A 14 17.94 -14.29 -4.58
CA PHE A 14 18.12 -14.75 -3.21
C PHE A 14 19.55 -14.55 -2.74
N ARG A 15 19.74 -14.25 -1.45
CA ARG A 15 21.06 -14.03 -0.88
C ARG A 15 21.90 -15.31 -0.96
N SER A 16 23.18 -15.14 -1.29
CA SER A 16 24.19 -16.20 -1.23
C SER A 16 25.06 -16.10 0.02
N THR A 17 24.83 -15.10 0.87
CA THR A 17 25.59 -14.82 2.10
C THR A 17 24.65 -14.74 3.30
N GLN A 18 25.21 -14.87 4.50
CA GLN A 18 24.46 -14.68 5.74
C GLN A 18 24.09 -13.20 5.90
N ASN A 19 22.81 -12.94 6.17
CA ASN A 19 22.33 -11.65 6.66
C ASN A 19 21.85 -11.80 8.10
N TRP A 20 21.47 -10.68 8.72
CA TRP A 20 20.97 -10.65 10.09
C TRP A 20 20.00 -9.49 10.26
N VAL A 21 19.14 -9.60 11.28
CA VAL A 21 18.15 -8.59 11.63
C VAL A 21 18.53 -7.99 12.97
N GLY A 22 18.53 -6.67 13.05
CA GLY A 22 18.83 -5.94 14.28
C GLY A 22 18.94 -4.43 14.03
N PRO A 23 19.33 -3.67 15.07
CA PRO A 23 19.50 -2.22 14.98
C PRO A 23 20.46 -1.80 13.85
N ALA A 24 20.29 -0.58 13.35
CA ALA A 24 21.15 -0.05 12.30
C ALA A 24 22.64 -0.11 12.72
N GLY A 25 23.49 -0.67 11.86
CA GLY A 25 24.92 -0.83 12.14
C GLY A 25 25.28 -2.00 13.05
N CYS A 26 24.31 -2.84 13.46
CA CYS A 26 24.65 -4.07 14.16
C CYS A 26 25.43 -5.03 13.27
N SER A 27 26.28 -5.82 13.91
CA SER A 27 26.99 -6.96 13.35
C SER A 27 26.23 -8.25 13.64
N LEU A 28 26.69 -9.35 13.06
CA LEU A 28 26.17 -10.67 13.39
C LEU A 28 26.24 -10.98 14.90
N ALA A 29 27.27 -10.50 15.61
CA ALA A 29 27.50 -10.82 17.03
C ALA A 29 26.47 -10.18 17.98
N ASN A 30 25.82 -9.09 17.55
CA ASN A 30 24.81 -8.37 18.32
C ASN A 30 23.49 -8.26 17.53
N ALA A 31 23.27 -9.18 16.60
CA ALA A 31 22.01 -9.29 15.88
C ALA A 31 20.89 -9.72 16.83
N THR A 32 19.70 -9.16 16.64
CA THR A 32 18.48 -9.57 17.35
C THR A 32 18.02 -10.93 16.86
N TYR A 33 18.16 -11.20 15.56
CA TYR A 33 17.80 -12.46 14.94
C TYR A 33 18.74 -12.79 13.79
N ILE A 34 19.13 -14.06 13.70
CA ILE A 34 19.97 -14.60 12.63
C ILE A 34 19.11 -15.58 11.81
N PRO A 35 18.70 -15.20 10.59
CA PRO A 35 17.96 -16.07 9.69
C PRO A 35 18.76 -17.34 9.32
N PRO A 36 18.10 -18.37 8.75
CA PRO A 36 18.78 -19.60 8.32
C PRO A 36 20.00 -19.32 7.43
N PRO A 37 21.05 -20.15 7.43
CA PRO A 37 22.12 -19.97 6.48
C PRO A 37 21.63 -20.13 5.03
N ALA A 38 22.36 -19.55 4.08
CA ALA A 38 21.88 -19.38 2.70
C ALA A 38 21.49 -20.71 2.02
N ARG A 39 22.11 -21.83 2.41
CA ARG A 39 21.77 -23.15 1.89
C ARG A 39 20.42 -23.65 2.42
N GLU A 40 20.22 -23.56 3.73
CA GLU A 40 18.99 -23.97 4.43
C GLU A 40 17.81 -23.04 4.08
N MET A 41 18.10 -21.77 3.77
CA MET A 41 17.10 -20.81 3.28
C MET A 41 16.40 -21.30 2.00
N ILE A 42 17.12 -21.91 1.05
CA ILE A 42 16.50 -22.43 -0.18
C ILE A 42 15.54 -23.57 0.14
N GLU A 43 15.92 -24.47 1.04
CA GLU A 43 15.04 -25.54 1.50
C GLU A 43 13.81 -24.99 2.22
N ALA A 44 14.01 -24.02 3.11
CA ALA A 44 12.92 -23.37 3.84
C ALA A 44 11.94 -22.64 2.91
N LEU A 45 12.43 -21.97 1.86
CA LEU A 45 11.58 -21.37 0.82
C LEU A 45 10.77 -22.43 0.07
N GLY A 46 11.37 -23.58 -0.25
CA GLY A 46 10.66 -24.69 -0.89
C GLY A 46 9.56 -25.27 -0.01
N GLN A 47 9.77 -25.33 1.31
CA GLN A 47 8.72 -25.75 2.25
C GLN A 47 7.64 -24.67 2.41
N TRP A 48 8.03 -23.39 2.44
CA TRP A 48 7.11 -22.26 2.48
C TRP A 48 6.20 -22.22 1.25
N GLU A 49 6.73 -22.46 0.05
CA GLU A 49 5.96 -22.55 -1.19
C GLU A 49 4.96 -23.72 -1.15
N LYS A 50 5.42 -24.91 -0.73
CA LYS A 50 4.53 -26.07 -0.56
C LYS A 50 3.42 -25.78 0.45
N PHE A 51 3.73 -25.13 1.57
CA PHE A 51 2.75 -24.71 2.56
C PHE A 51 1.71 -23.77 1.94
N LEU A 52 2.15 -22.77 1.16
CA LEU A 52 1.27 -21.80 0.50
C LEU A 52 0.23 -22.47 -0.42
N HIS A 53 0.66 -23.48 -1.17
CA HIS A 53 -0.17 -24.22 -2.13
C HIS A 53 -0.86 -25.46 -1.56
N ALA A 54 -0.58 -25.83 -0.32
CA ALA A 54 -1.23 -26.99 0.31
C ALA A 54 -2.76 -26.79 0.35
N ASN A 55 -3.48 -27.85 0.02
CA ASN A 55 -4.91 -27.95 0.22
C ASN A 55 -5.16 -28.43 1.65
N ASP A 56 -5.33 -27.49 2.57
CA ASP A 56 -5.56 -27.72 3.99
C ASP A 56 -6.84 -27.01 4.47
N SER A 57 -7.22 -27.28 5.71
CA SER A 57 -8.42 -26.69 6.34
C SER A 57 -8.12 -25.41 7.13
N LEU A 58 -6.93 -24.80 6.97
CA LEU A 58 -6.61 -23.57 7.69
C LEU A 58 -7.44 -22.41 7.15
N ALA A 59 -7.95 -21.58 8.06
CA ALA A 59 -8.59 -20.34 7.68
C ALA A 59 -7.59 -19.46 6.89
N PRO A 60 -7.98 -18.85 5.75
CA PRO A 60 -7.05 -18.09 4.93
C PRO A 60 -6.29 -16.98 5.65
N LEU A 61 -6.92 -16.28 6.61
CA LEU A 61 -6.24 -15.26 7.41
C LEU A 61 -5.16 -15.83 8.33
N ILE A 62 -5.40 -17.01 8.92
CA ILE A 62 -4.40 -17.72 9.72
C ILE A 62 -3.23 -18.11 8.81
N LYS A 63 -3.52 -18.71 7.65
CA LYS A 63 -2.50 -19.11 6.69
C LYS A 63 -1.68 -17.90 6.18
N CYS A 64 -2.33 -16.75 5.97
CA CYS A 64 -1.70 -15.47 5.61
C CYS A 64 -0.73 -14.98 6.71
N ALA A 65 -1.14 -15.03 7.97
CA ALA A 65 -0.30 -14.65 9.10
C ALA A 65 0.92 -15.57 9.25
N LEU A 66 0.73 -16.89 9.10
CA LEU A 66 1.79 -17.89 9.17
C LEU A 66 2.80 -17.73 8.02
N MET A 67 2.31 -17.58 6.77
CA MET A 67 3.19 -17.38 5.62
C MET A 67 4.00 -16.09 5.74
N HIS A 68 3.41 -15.02 6.29
CA HIS A 68 4.08 -13.74 6.47
C HIS A 68 5.22 -13.85 7.47
N TYR A 69 4.92 -14.38 8.67
CA TYR A 69 5.95 -14.67 9.67
C TYR A 69 7.09 -15.50 9.08
N GLN A 70 6.74 -16.62 8.42
CA GLN A 70 7.74 -17.57 7.93
C GLN A 70 8.63 -16.94 6.86
N PHE A 71 8.08 -16.10 5.99
CA PHE A 71 8.85 -15.36 4.99
C PHE A 71 9.84 -14.38 5.64
N GLU A 72 9.38 -13.61 6.64
CA GLU A 72 10.24 -12.69 7.39
C GLU A 72 11.36 -13.42 8.13
N ALA A 73 11.06 -14.58 8.72
CA ALA A 73 12.01 -15.42 9.45
C ALA A 73 13.06 -16.08 8.53
N ILE A 74 12.69 -16.45 7.31
CA ILE A 74 13.63 -16.97 6.28
C ILE A 74 14.56 -15.85 5.78
N HIS A 75 14.02 -14.63 5.66
CA HIS A 75 14.73 -13.42 5.26
C HIS A 75 15.57 -13.59 3.98
N PRO A 76 14.93 -13.93 2.84
CA PRO A 76 15.63 -14.50 1.69
C PRO A 76 16.46 -13.51 0.86
N PHE A 77 16.25 -12.22 1.02
CA PHE A 77 16.92 -11.16 0.27
C PHE A 77 17.93 -10.40 1.13
N LEU A 78 18.88 -9.73 0.49
CA LEU A 78 19.84 -8.86 1.19
C LEU A 78 19.20 -7.54 1.66
N ASP A 79 18.16 -7.07 0.97
CA ASP A 79 17.32 -5.93 1.35
C ASP A 79 15.91 -6.16 0.80
N GLY A 80 14.91 -5.54 1.43
CA GLY A 80 13.53 -5.52 0.94
C GLY A 80 12.64 -6.65 1.44
N ASN A 81 13.12 -7.52 2.34
CA ASN A 81 12.33 -8.61 2.91
C ASN A 81 10.99 -8.13 3.46
N GLY A 82 11.00 -7.17 4.40
CA GLY A 82 9.76 -6.59 4.95
C GLY A 82 8.79 -6.02 3.91
N ARG A 83 9.32 -5.41 2.83
CA ARG A 83 8.48 -4.87 1.75
C ARG A 83 7.84 -5.98 0.93
N VAL A 84 8.61 -7.02 0.60
CA VAL A 84 8.10 -8.18 -0.15
C VAL A 84 7.13 -8.99 0.71
N GLY A 85 7.45 -9.22 1.99
CA GLY A 85 6.58 -9.95 2.92
C GLY A 85 5.21 -9.31 3.05
N ARG A 86 5.13 -7.98 3.20
CA ARG A 86 3.86 -7.24 3.22
C ARG A 86 3.15 -7.18 1.87
N LEU A 87 3.88 -7.18 0.76
CA LEU A 87 3.26 -7.31 -0.56
C LEU A 87 2.60 -8.68 -0.72
N LEU A 88 3.28 -9.75 -0.29
CA LEU A 88 2.80 -11.12 -0.37
C LEU A 88 1.51 -11.34 0.43
N THR A 89 1.31 -10.66 1.56
CA THR A 89 0.04 -10.77 2.31
C THR A 89 -1.13 -10.27 1.47
N THR A 90 -1.01 -9.09 0.86
CA THR A 90 -2.08 -8.52 0.02
C THR A 90 -2.31 -9.38 -1.23
N LEU A 91 -1.24 -9.84 -1.90
CA LEU A 91 -1.37 -10.71 -3.06
C LEU A 91 -2.02 -12.04 -2.74
N TYR A 92 -1.69 -12.65 -1.59
CA TYR A 92 -2.32 -13.88 -1.13
C TYR A 92 -3.83 -13.70 -0.92
N LEU A 93 -4.25 -12.62 -0.27
CA LEU A 93 -5.67 -12.34 -0.05
C LEU A 93 -6.42 -12.07 -1.37
N CYS A 94 -5.77 -11.45 -2.35
CA CYS A 94 -6.32 -11.32 -3.69
C CYS A 94 -6.47 -12.67 -4.40
N GLU A 95 -5.44 -13.51 -4.36
CA GLU A 95 -5.47 -14.85 -4.97
C GLU A 95 -6.56 -15.73 -4.35
N ARG A 96 -6.78 -15.61 -3.04
CA ARG A 96 -7.88 -16.29 -2.32
C ARG A 96 -9.24 -15.61 -2.47
N SER A 97 -9.36 -14.56 -3.27
CA SER A 97 -10.60 -13.80 -3.52
C SER A 97 -11.24 -13.14 -2.29
N TYR A 98 -10.47 -12.93 -1.21
CA TYR A 98 -10.89 -12.11 -0.07
C TYR A 98 -10.79 -10.62 -0.39
N LEU A 99 -9.91 -10.26 -1.32
CA LEU A 99 -9.77 -8.92 -1.87
C LEU A 99 -9.95 -8.98 -3.38
N SER A 100 -10.87 -8.18 -3.94
CA SER A 100 -10.96 -8.02 -5.40
C SER A 100 -9.87 -7.11 -5.96
N TYR A 101 -9.33 -6.22 -5.11
CA TYR A 101 -8.29 -5.26 -5.43
C TYR A 101 -7.31 -5.15 -4.26
N PRO A 102 -6.02 -4.84 -4.50
CA PRO A 102 -5.00 -4.77 -3.46
C PRO A 102 -5.10 -3.47 -2.64
N ILE A 103 -6.24 -3.24 -1.99
CA ILE A 103 -6.57 -1.99 -1.28
C ILE A 103 -6.34 -2.05 0.24
N LEU A 104 -5.98 -3.21 0.78
CA LEU A 104 -5.71 -3.37 2.21
C LEU A 104 -4.29 -2.90 2.55
N TYR A 105 -4.17 -1.84 3.37
CA TYR A 105 -2.90 -1.19 3.67
C TYR A 105 -2.28 -1.60 5.03
N LEU A 106 -1.99 -2.89 5.21
CA LEU A 106 -1.40 -3.43 6.45
C LEU A 106 -0.09 -2.78 6.89
N SER A 107 0.65 -2.16 5.96
CA SER A 107 1.92 -1.52 6.29
C SER A 107 1.75 -0.33 7.23
N ASP A 108 0.62 0.38 7.16
CA ASP A 108 0.32 1.49 8.08
C ASP A 108 0.24 0.97 9.52
N PHE A 109 -0.61 -0.02 9.78
CA PHE A 109 -0.74 -0.64 11.10
C PHE A 109 0.61 -1.17 11.62
N PHE A 110 1.38 -1.88 10.78
CA PHE A 110 2.68 -2.40 11.20
C PHE A 110 3.69 -1.31 11.49
N GLU A 111 3.63 -0.14 10.84
CA GLU A 111 4.52 0.97 11.17
C GLU A 111 4.05 1.69 12.45
N ARG A 112 2.74 1.89 12.65
CA ARG A 112 2.18 2.44 13.91
C ARG A 112 2.56 1.59 15.13
N TYR A 113 2.51 0.27 14.98
CA TYR A 113 2.82 -0.70 16.05
C TYR A 113 4.15 -1.44 15.83
N ARG A 114 5.13 -0.77 15.24
CA ARG A 114 6.39 -1.36 14.77
C ARG A 114 7.16 -2.17 15.81
N ASN A 115 7.29 -1.67 17.04
CA ASN A 115 8.01 -2.40 18.08
C ASN A 115 7.30 -3.71 18.42
N LYS A 116 5.98 -3.64 18.65
CA LYS A 116 5.13 -4.81 18.93
C LYS A 116 5.19 -5.83 17.78
N TYR A 117 5.21 -5.36 16.53
CA TYR A 117 5.38 -6.23 15.36
C TYR A 117 6.67 -7.05 15.44
N TYR A 118 7.81 -6.40 15.68
CA TYR A 118 9.10 -7.11 15.75
C TYR A 118 9.22 -7.99 16.99
N ASP A 119 8.69 -7.54 18.14
CA ASP A 119 8.69 -8.33 19.37
C ASP A 119 7.90 -9.63 19.18
N LEU A 120 6.71 -9.57 18.58
CA LEU A 120 5.88 -10.75 18.33
C LEU A 120 6.51 -11.72 17.32
N LEU A 121 7.14 -11.21 16.26
CA LEU A 121 7.92 -12.07 15.34
C LEU A 121 9.05 -12.80 16.09
N LEU A 122 9.74 -12.10 16.98
CA LEU A 122 10.82 -12.69 17.76
C LEU A 122 10.28 -13.72 18.77
N GLU A 123 9.16 -13.46 19.44
CA GLU A 123 8.52 -14.38 20.39
C GLU A 123 8.08 -15.69 19.71
N VAL A 124 7.55 -15.63 18.49
CA VAL A 124 7.27 -16.85 17.71
C VAL A 124 8.56 -17.62 17.46
N SER A 125 9.65 -16.94 17.10
CA SER A 125 10.94 -17.58 16.83
C SER A 125 11.58 -18.22 18.08
N GLN A 126 11.42 -17.61 19.25
CA GLN A 126 12.07 -18.03 20.50
C GLN A 126 11.24 -19.00 21.33
N ALA A 127 9.92 -18.80 21.35
CA ALA A 127 9.01 -19.49 22.27
C ALA A 127 7.81 -20.14 21.56
N GLY A 128 7.65 -19.96 20.24
CA GLY A 128 6.50 -20.50 19.51
C GLY A 128 5.18 -19.84 19.89
N ASN A 129 5.19 -18.57 20.33
CA ASN A 129 4.00 -17.82 20.76
C ASN A 129 3.10 -17.42 19.57
N TRP A 130 2.54 -18.41 18.89
CA TRP A 130 1.71 -18.20 17.70
C TRP A 130 0.40 -17.49 18.00
N ASP A 131 -0.20 -17.72 19.17
CA ASP A 131 -1.50 -17.13 19.54
C ASP A 131 -1.42 -15.60 19.55
N ALA A 132 -0.38 -15.03 20.19
CA ALA A 132 -0.19 -13.58 20.24
C ALA A 132 0.10 -12.98 18.85
N TRP A 133 0.86 -13.69 18.01
CA TRP A 133 1.10 -13.28 16.62
C TRP A 133 -0.17 -13.27 15.78
N LEU A 134 -0.97 -14.34 15.88
CA LEU A 134 -2.23 -14.48 15.15
C LEU A 134 -3.24 -13.41 15.58
N GLU A 135 -3.38 -13.16 16.89
CA GLU A 135 -4.25 -12.11 17.42
C GLU A 135 -3.83 -10.73 16.89
N TYR A 136 -2.53 -10.41 16.93
CA TYR A 136 -2.00 -9.17 16.39
C TYR A 136 -2.25 -9.01 14.90
N PHE A 137 -1.93 -10.04 14.10
CA PHE A 137 -2.03 -9.97 12.64
C PHE A 137 -3.49 -9.89 12.19
N ILE A 138 -4.37 -10.71 12.77
CA ILE A 138 -5.81 -10.69 12.43
C ILE A 138 -6.45 -9.38 12.90
N GLY A 139 -6.05 -8.86 14.07
CA GLY A 139 -6.44 -7.53 14.53
C GLY A 139 -6.04 -6.43 13.56
N ALA A 140 -4.82 -6.48 13.03
CA ALA A 140 -4.33 -5.55 12.02
C ALA A 140 -5.18 -5.58 10.74
N VAL A 141 -5.53 -6.79 10.27
CA VAL A 141 -6.43 -6.97 9.12
C VAL A 141 -7.80 -6.37 9.42
N ALA A 142 -8.40 -6.67 10.57
CA ALA A 142 -9.72 -6.15 10.93
C ALA A 142 -9.75 -4.62 11.01
N GLU A 143 -8.76 -4.01 11.67
CA GLU A 143 -8.66 -2.55 11.78
C GLU A 143 -8.49 -1.90 10.41
N GLN A 144 -7.55 -2.39 9.59
CA GLN A 144 -7.28 -1.82 8.27
C GLN A 144 -8.41 -2.07 7.27
N SER A 145 -9.14 -3.18 7.37
CA SER A 145 -10.35 -3.40 6.58
C SER A 145 -11.45 -2.38 6.92
N LYS A 146 -11.64 -2.08 8.21
CA LYS A 146 -12.61 -1.07 8.65
C LYS A 146 -12.23 0.34 8.19
N LEU A 147 -10.95 0.72 8.32
CA LEU A 147 -10.45 2.00 7.84
C LEU A 147 -10.63 2.13 6.31
N ALA A 148 -10.31 1.08 5.54
CA ALA A 148 -10.50 1.09 4.09
C ALA A 148 -11.98 1.24 3.70
N GLU A 149 -12.91 0.60 4.43
CA GLU A 149 -14.35 0.74 4.23
C GLU A 149 -14.83 2.18 4.53
N GLU A 150 -14.45 2.73 5.68
CA GLU A 150 -14.81 4.09 6.10
C GLU A 150 -14.29 5.14 5.10
N THR A 151 -13.03 5.02 4.68
CA THR A 151 -12.43 5.87 3.65
C THR A 151 -13.15 5.72 2.31
N GLY A 152 -13.54 4.51 1.93
CA GLY A 152 -14.36 4.26 0.75
C GLY A 152 -15.69 5.01 0.77
N TYR A 153 -16.41 4.98 1.90
CA TYR A 153 -17.65 5.74 2.07
C TYR A 153 -17.42 7.25 2.00
N LYS A 154 -16.38 7.78 2.67
CA LYS A 154 -16.02 9.20 2.59
C LYS A 154 -15.78 9.66 1.15
N ILE A 155 -15.08 8.86 0.35
CA ILE A 155 -14.81 9.15 -1.07
C ILE A 155 -16.12 9.16 -1.88
N LEU A 156 -16.99 8.17 -1.69
CA LEU A 156 -18.27 8.10 -2.41
C LEU A 156 -19.20 9.27 -2.06
N ASP A 157 -19.28 9.64 -0.79
CA ASP A 157 -20.07 10.78 -0.33
C ASP A 157 -19.52 12.10 -0.88
N LEU A 158 -18.19 12.26 -0.92
CA LEU A 158 -17.55 13.42 -1.54
C LEU A 158 -17.87 13.50 -3.05
N GLN A 159 -17.79 12.38 -3.77
CA GLN A 159 -18.13 12.32 -5.19
C GLN A 159 -19.59 12.72 -5.43
N LYS A 160 -20.51 12.21 -4.60
CA LYS A 160 -21.94 12.54 -4.67
C LYS A 160 -22.19 14.02 -4.37
N LYS A 161 -21.57 14.56 -3.31
CA LYS A 161 -21.61 15.99 -2.95
C LYS A 161 -21.20 16.87 -4.13
N TYR A 162 -20.06 16.59 -4.75
CA TYR A 162 -19.58 17.35 -5.90
C TYR A 162 -20.50 17.22 -7.11
N ARG A 163 -20.97 16.01 -7.45
CA ARG A 163 -21.92 15.83 -8.57
C ARG A 163 -23.20 16.63 -8.37
N GLN A 164 -23.76 16.65 -7.16
CA GLN A 164 -24.95 17.44 -6.83
C GLN A 164 -24.70 18.95 -6.93
N GLN A 165 -23.55 19.43 -6.44
CA GLN A 165 -23.16 20.83 -6.55
C GLN A 165 -23.05 21.26 -8.02
N LEU A 166 -22.42 20.44 -8.87
CA LEU A 166 -22.29 20.69 -10.31
C LEU A 166 -23.65 20.73 -11.02
N GLN A 167 -24.58 19.84 -10.66
CA GLN A 167 -25.94 19.84 -11.21
C GLN A 167 -26.70 21.12 -10.83
N LYS A 168 -26.64 21.53 -9.56
CA LYS A 168 -27.28 22.77 -9.09
C LYS A 168 -26.76 24.01 -9.80
N GLU A 169 -25.47 24.04 -10.10
CA GLU A 169 -24.78 25.12 -10.82
C GLU A 169 -24.93 25.03 -12.36
N SER A 170 -25.65 24.02 -12.86
CA SER A 170 -25.91 23.78 -14.29
C SER A 170 -24.64 23.86 -15.15
N VAL A 171 -23.56 23.22 -14.68
CA VAL A 171 -22.26 23.29 -15.36
C VAL A 171 -22.24 22.47 -16.66
N PRO A 172 -21.38 22.82 -17.63
CA PRO A 172 -21.22 22.06 -18.87
C PRO A 172 -20.71 20.63 -18.66
N ILE A 173 -21.01 19.74 -19.61
CA ILE A 173 -20.60 18.31 -19.60
C ILE A 173 -19.09 18.11 -19.37
N PRO A 174 -18.17 18.89 -20.00
CA PRO A 174 -16.73 18.73 -19.75
C PRO A 174 -16.31 18.91 -18.29
N VAL A 175 -17.09 19.62 -17.46
CA VAL A 175 -16.82 19.77 -16.03
C VAL A 175 -17.12 18.48 -15.26
N PHE A 176 -18.17 17.74 -15.65
CA PHE A 176 -18.45 16.41 -15.10
C PHE A 176 -17.37 15.40 -15.50
N GLY A 177 -16.91 15.43 -16.76
CA GLY A 177 -15.80 14.58 -17.20
C GLY A 177 -14.51 14.86 -16.42
N LEU A 178 -14.21 16.13 -16.15
CA LEU A 178 -13.09 16.51 -15.28
C LEU A 178 -13.29 16.00 -13.84
N LEU A 179 -14.50 16.11 -13.28
CA LEU A 179 -14.79 15.58 -11.96
C LEU A 179 -14.51 14.07 -11.88
N ASP A 180 -14.92 13.31 -12.89
CA ASP A 180 -14.67 11.86 -12.92
C ASP A 180 -13.18 11.51 -12.99
N MET A 181 -12.38 12.30 -13.73
CA MET A 181 -10.93 12.15 -13.71
C MET A 181 -10.33 12.36 -12.32
N LEU A 182 -10.88 13.29 -11.51
CA LEU A 182 -10.33 13.60 -10.18
C LEU A 182 -10.43 12.42 -9.21
N PHE A 183 -11.45 11.58 -9.35
CA PHE A 183 -11.61 10.38 -8.53
C PHE A 183 -10.77 9.19 -9.01
N LEU A 184 -10.09 9.32 -10.16
CA LEU A 184 -9.05 8.40 -10.60
C LEU A 184 -7.65 8.91 -10.21
N ASN A 185 -7.45 10.22 -10.29
CA ASN A 185 -6.23 10.89 -9.86
C ASN A 185 -6.58 12.29 -9.32
N PRO A 186 -6.34 12.57 -8.03
CA PRO A 186 -6.67 13.85 -7.42
C PRO A 186 -5.84 15.01 -7.99
N PHE A 187 -4.79 14.74 -8.77
CA PHE A 187 -3.95 15.72 -9.42
C PHE A 187 -4.20 15.76 -10.93
N VAL A 188 -4.42 16.97 -11.45
CA VAL A 188 -4.65 17.20 -12.88
C VAL A 188 -3.85 18.39 -13.40
N SER A 189 -3.51 18.34 -14.68
CA SER A 189 -2.91 19.46 -15.42
C SER A 189 -3.77 19.77 -16.64
N LEU A 190 -3.72 21.01 -17.14
CA LEU A 190 -4.51 21.40 -18.31
C LEU A 190 -4.24 20.54 -19.54
N THR A 191 -2.98 20.15 -19.75
CA THR A 191 -2.58 19.23 -20.83
C THR A 191 -3.19 17.84 -20.62
N GLY A 192 -3.08 17.29 -19.40
CA GLY A 192 -3.67 15.98 -19.09
C GLY A 192 -5.19 15.95 -19.25
N ILE A 193 -5.88 17.05 -18.92
CA ILE A 193 -7.33 17.19 -19.09
C ILE A 193 -7.71 17.22 -20.57
N SER A 194 -7.03 18.07 -21.36
CA SER A 194 -7.26 18.18 -22.80
C SER A 194 -7.07 16.85 -23.53
N ASP A 195 -5.99 16.13 -23.21
CA ASP A 195 -5.65 14.87 -23.85
C ASP A 195 -6.64 13.75 -23.46
N CYS A 196 -6.97 13.64 -22.17
CA CYS A 196 -7.85 12.59 -21.67
C CYS A 196 -9.31 12.78 -22.10
N LEU A 197 -9.84 14.02 -22.01
CA LEU A 197 -11.23 14.32 -22.37
C LEU A 197 -11.40 14.64 -23.87
N LYS A 198 -10.31 14.71 -24.63
CA LYS A 198 -10.29 15.10 -26.06
C LYS A 198 -10.99 16.45 -26.31
N ILE A 199 -10.69 17.42 -25.45
CA ILE A 199 -11.24 18.79 -25.52
C ILE A 199 -10.15 19.82 -25.77
N THR A 200 -10.56 20.95 -26.37
CA THR A 200 -9.63 22.06 -26.62
C THR A 200 -9.10 22.64 -25.31
N TRP A 201 -7.89 23.19 -25.37
CA TRP A 201 -7.26 23.82 -24.21
C TRP A 201 -8.10 24.92 -23.55
N PRO A 202 -8.78 25.82 -24.30
CA PRO A 202 -9.70 26.80 -23.70
C PRO A 202 -10.85 26.16 -22.91
N THR A 203 -11.42 25.05 -23.41
CA THR A 203 -12.47 24.32 -22.70
C THR A 203 -11.94 23.67 -21.43
N ALA A 204 -10.77 23.04 -21.48
CA ALA A 204 -10.12 22.46 -20.30
C ALA A 204 -9.84 23.53 -19.24
N LYS A 205 -9.33 24.69 -19.65
CA LYS A 205 -9.11 25.83 -18.76
C LYS A 205 -10.43 26.31 -18.13
N GLY A 206 -11.47 26.49 -18.95
CA GLY A 206 -12.80 26.89 -18.45
C GLY A 206 -13.37 25.90 -17.43
N SER A 207 -13.20 24.59 -17.64
CA SER A 207 -13.60 23.56 -16.67
C SER A 207 -12.83 23.66 -15.36
N VAL A 208 -11.52 23.83 -15.42
CA VAL A 208 -10.68 24.01 -14.22
C VAL A 208 -11.08 25.28 -13.47
N ASP A 209 -11.19 26.41 -14.16
CA ASP A 209 -11.56 27.69 -13.54
C ASP A 209 -12.92 27.59 -12.83
N ARG A 210 -13.88 26.84 -13.39
CA ARG A 210 -15.18 26.56 -12.75
C ARG A 210 -15.02 25.74 -11.48
N LEU A 211 -14.27 24.64 -11.50
CA LEU A 211 -14.04 23.80 -10.31
C LEU A 211 -13.24 24.52 -9.23
N VAL A 212 -12.28 25.38 -9.61
CA VAL A 212 -11.56 26.25 -8.67
C VAL A 212 -12.52 27.26 -8.02
N LYS A 213 -13.39 27.90 -8.81
CA LYS A 213 -14.40 28.83 -8.28
C LYS A 213 -15.36 28.14 -7.30
N LEU A 214 -15.65 26.86 -7.52
CA LEU A 214 -16.51 26.06 -6.65
C LEU A 214 -15.79 25.49 -5.42
N GLY A 215 -14.48 25.73 -5.27
CA GLY A 215 -13.66 25.23 -4.17
C GLY A 215 -13.23 23.76 -4.31
N ILE A 216 -13.58 23.09 -5.41
CA ILE A 216 -13.30 21.66 -5.65
C ILE A 216 -11.82 21.44 -6.02
N LEU A 217 -11.20 22.42 -6.70
CA LEU A 217 -9.80 22.38 -7.10
C LEU A 217 -8.99 23.52 -6.51
N LYS A 218 -7.72 23.23 -6.20
CA LYS A 218 -6.71 24.21 -5.79
C LYS A 218 -5.46 24.09 -6.64
N GLU A 219 -4.90 25.22 -7.07
CA GLU A 219 -3.59 25.24 -7.75
C GLU A 219 -2.49 25.04 -6.70
N ILE A 220 -1.59 24.08 -6.93
CA ILE A 220 -0.55 23.69 -5.96
C ILE A 220 0.89 23.84 -6.47
N SER A 221 1.08 24.09 -7.76
CA SER A 221 2.42 24.11 -8.34
C SER A 221 3.15 25.45 -8.16
N GLY A 222 2.41 26.55 -8.03
CA GLY A 222 2.97 27.91 -8.02
C GLY A 222 3.67 28.31 -9.33
N ARG A 223 3.50 27.52 -10.41
CA ARG A 223 4.21 27.70 -11.68
C ARG A 223 3.44 28.60 -12.64
N LYS A 224 4.19 29.30 -13.51
CA LYS A 224 3.61 30.09 -14.62
C LYS A 224 3.14 29.21 -15.80
N ARG A 225 3.77 28.06 -16.02
CA ARG A 225 3.43 27.07 -17.06
C ARG A 225 3.29 25.68 -16.44
N SER A 226 2.50 24.83 -17.08
CA SER A 226 2.24 23.45 -16.63
C SER A 226 1.76 23.38 -15.19
N ARG A 227 0.74 24.20 -14.87
CA ARG A 227 0.12 24.23 -13.54
C ARG A 227 -0.49 22.89 -13.21
N ILE A 228 -0.37 22.53 -11.93
CA ILE A 228 -0.99 21.33 -11.35
C ILE A 228 -2.07 21.80 -10.38
N TYR A 229 -3.23 21.19 -10.52
CA TYR A 229 -4.38 21.41 -9.65
C TYR A 229 -4.66 20.13 -8.88
N CYS A 230 -5.06 20.28 -7.63
CA CYS A 230 -5.36 19.18 -6.72
C CYS A 230 -6.78 19.31 -6.17
N ALA A 231 -7.51 18.19 -6.13
CA ALA A 231 -8.73 18.05 -5.35
C ALA A 231 -8.38 17.85 -3.88
N GLN A 232 -8.17 18.95 -3.14
CA GLN A 232 -7.61 18.92 -1.79
C GLN A 232 -8.47 18.09 -0.83
N GLU A 233 -9.79 18.28 -0.78
CA GLU A 233 -10.67 17.49 0.12
C GLU A 233 -10.56 15.97 -0.16
N LEU A 234 -10.35 15.55 -1.41
CA LEU A 234 -10.16 14.14 -1.76
C LEU A 234 -8.78 13.64 -1.30
N LEU A 235 -7.75 14.46 -1.46
CA LEU A 235 -6.41 14.13 -0.97
C LEU A 235 -6.38 14.02 0.55
N ASP A 236 -7.08 14.91 1.25
CA ASP A 236 -7.17 14.90 2.71
C ASP A 236 -7.80 13.59 3.19
N ILE A 237 -8.91 13.14 2.58
CA ILE A 237 -9.52 11.83 2.89
C ILE A 237 -8.53 10.67 2.65
N LEU A 238 -7.72 10.74 1.60
CA LEU A 238 -6.73 9.69 1.28
C LEU A 238 -5.50 9.69 2.21
N THR A 239 -5.29 10.78 2.97
CA THR A 239 -4.10 10.98 3.81
C THR A 239 -4.41 11.10 5.30
N GLU A 240 -5.69 11.09 5.69
CA GLU A 240 -6.19 11.28 7.05
C GLU A 240 -5.56 10.34 8.09
N ASP A 241 -5.17 9.13 7.66
CA ASP A 241 -4.57 8.11 8.53
C ASP A 241 -3.02 8.11 8.53
N SER A 242 -2.38 8.98 7.73
CA SER A 242 -0.92 9.01 7.53
C SER A 242 -0.17 10.07 8.37
N GLU A 243 -0.86 10.77 9.28
CA GLU A 243 -0.29 11.74 10.24
C GLU A 243 -0.15 11.16 11.66
#